data_AF-A0A1D6JQI8-F1
#
_entry.id   AF-A0A1D6JQI8-F1
#
_cell.length_a   1.000
_cell.length_b   1.000
_cell.length_c   1.000
_cell.angle_alpha   90.00
_cell.angle_beta   90.00
_cell.angle_gamma   90.00
#
_symmetry.space_group_name_H-M   'P 1'
#
loop_
_entity.id
_entity.type
_entity.pdbx_description
1 polymer ?
#
loop_
_entity_poly.entity_id
_entity_poly.type
_entity_poly.pdbx_seq_one_letter_code
_entity_poly.pdbx_strand_id
1 'polypeptide(L)'
;MAEVTERRKRAAVVVLGDIGRSPRMQYHSLSLANQASMEVDIVANGGSEPYLSQRESINLHPRDEKVQLTGISKISGALALLLKAAVQFILLVWFLCFKIPRPYVFVVQNPPSVPTLAAVKLASWLRGAKFIVDWHKFGYTLLGLSHGRSHIIVKIYFWFEKYFGQMADGAFCVTKAMQHELAQNWGIRAKVLYDQSPDFFHPASLMEKHGLFSRLGNSICSAMGNAKCISVEEVWEDMSITVFASKIDDEVFLKSNRPALVVSSTSWTLDEDFSILLEAALMYETTTDVSLQL
;
A
#
# COMPACT_ATOMS: atom_id res chain seq x y z
N MET A 1 -47.89 -6.71 -5.70
CA MET A 1 -46.83 -6.41 -6.69
C MET A 1 -45.51 -6.80 -6.04
N ALA A 2 -44.87 -7.86 -6.52
CA ALA A 2 -43.53 -8.22 -6.07
C ALA A 2 -42.56 -7.17 -6.62
N GLU A 3 -41.91 -6.44 -5.73
CA GLU A 3 -40.81 -5.54 -6.04
C GLU A 3 -39.71 -6.38 -6.72
N VAL A 4 -39.51 -6.19 -8.02
CA VAL A 4 -38.41 -6.81 -8.74
C VAL A 4 -37.14 -6.18 -8.18
N THR A 5 -36.55 -6.82 -7.17
CA THR A 5 -35.27 -6.43 -6.61
C THR A 5 -34.24 -6.64 -7.71
N GLU A 6 -33.87 -5.56 -8.40
CA GLU A 6 -32.78 -5.60 -9.37
C GLU A 6 -31.57 -6.20 -8.68
N ARG A 7 -31.06 -7.33 -9.18
CA ARG A 7 -29.87 -7.97 -8.61
C ARG A 7 -28.73 -6.96 -8.67
N ARG A 8 -28.22 -6.56 -7.49
CA ARG A 8 -27.08 -5.64 -7.39
C ARG A 8 -25.93 -6.18 -8.22
N LYS A 9 -25.34 -5.31 -9.05
CA LYS A 9 -24.13 -5.65 -9.80
C LYS A 9 -23.00 -5.91 -8.81
N ARG A 10 -22.11 -6.83 -9.14
CA ARG A 10 -21.00 -7.23 -8.25
C ARG A 10 -19.66 -6.78 -8.82
N ALA A 11 -18.79 -6.25 -7.98
CA ALA A 11 -17.41 -5.94 -8.32
C ALA A 11 -16.46 -6.84 -7.53
N ALA A 12 -15.38 -7.27 -8.16
CA ALA A 12 -14.29 -7.97 -7.50
C ALA A 12 -13.06 -7.07 -7.46
N VAL A 13 -12.59 -6.74 -6.26
CA VAL A 13 -11.41 -5.89 -6.04
C VAL A 13 -10.24 -6.80 -5.67
N VAL A 14 -9.19 -6.84 -6.50
CA VAL A 14 -8.08 -7.80 -6.36
C VAL A 14 -6.81 -7.07 -5.94
N VAL A 15 -6.27 -7.45 -4.78
CA VAL A 15 -5.09 -6.84 -4.16
C VAL A 15 -4.14 -7.94 -3.68
N LEU A 16 -3.02 -8.19 -4.37
CA LEU A 16 -2.09 -9.26 -3.98
C LEU A 16 -1.16 -8.90 -2.79
N GLY A 17 -1.65 -8.05 -1.88
CA GLY A 17 -0.97 -7.62 -0.66
C GLY A 17 -1.98 -7.41 0.47
N ASP A 18 -1.49 -6.93 1.62
CA ASP A 18 -2.31 -6.64 2.80
C ASP A 18 -3.29 -5.50 2.51
N ILE A 19 -4.59 -5.81 2.45
CA ILE A 19 -5.66 -4.82 2.19
C ILE A 19 -5.72 -3.74 3.28
N GLY A 20 -5.42 -4.09 4.54
CA GLY A 20 -5.40 -3.13 5.65
C GLY A 20 -4.35 -2.04 5.46
N ARG A 21 -3.33 -2.32 4.63
CA ARG A 21 -2.27 -1.38 4.25
C ARG A 21 -2.46 -0.75 2.87
N SER A 22 -3.62 -0.95 2.23
CA SER A 22 -3.97 -0.31 0.95
C SER A 22 -5.22 0.57 1.10
N PRO A 23 -5.09 1.80 1.63
CA PRO A 23 -6.21 2.74 1.73
C PRO A 23 -6.91 2.97 0.39
N ARG A 24 -6.15 3.07 -0.70
CA ARG A 24 -6.66 3.29 -2.06
C ARG A 24 -7.65 2.20 -2.52
N MET A 25 -7.31 0.93 -2.31
CA MET A 25 -8.23 -0.16 -2.70
C MET A 25 -9.40 -0.29 -1.72
N GLN A 26 -9.20 0.12 -0.47
CA GLN A 26 -10.32 0.23 0.47
C GLN A 26 -11.32 1.29 -0.01
N TYR A 27 -10.86 2.43 -0.51
CA TYR A 27 -11.74 3.45 -1.10
C TYR A 27 -12.42 3.04 -2.38
N HIS A 28 -11.71 2.34 -3.28
CA HIS A 28 -12.36 1.79 -4.46
C HIS A 28 -13.53 0.88 -4.06
N SER A 29 -13.31 0.03 -3.06
CA SER A 29 -14.34 -0.84 -2.52
C SER A 29 -15.52 -0.06 -1.92
N LEU A 30 -15.25 0.99 -1.15
CA LEU A 30 -16.28 1.87 -0.58
C LEU A 30 -17.05 2.65 -1.65
N SER A 31 -16.38 3.20 -2.65
CA SER A 31 -17.02 3.94 -3.73
C SER A 31 -17.92 3.02 -4.56
N LEU A 32 -17.45 1.80 -4.87
CA LEU A 32 -18.26 0.79 -5.56
C LEU A 32 -19.49 0.38 -4.73
N ALA A 33 -19.32 0.18 -3.42
CA ALA A 33 -20.41 -0.18 -2.53
C ALA A 33 -21.43 0.96 -2.34
N ASN A 34 -20.95 2.15 -1.96
CA ASN A 34 -21.81 3.25 -1.51
C ASN A 34 -22.35 4.09 -2.66
N GLN A 35 -21.54 4.38 -3.68
CA GLN A 35 -21.92 5.28 -4.76
C GLN A 35 -22.50 4.51 -5.96
N ALA A 36 -21.93 3.35 -6.29
CA ALA A 36 -22.42 2.51 -7.38
C ALA A 36 -23.44 1.44 -6.94
N SER A 37 -23.74 1.34 -5.63
CA SER A 37 -24.69 0.36 -5.06
C SER A 37 -24.37 -1.09 -5.45
N MET A 38 -23.06 -1.41 -5.55
CA MET A 38 -22.58 -2.74 -5.93
C MET A 38 -22.27 -3.59 -4.70
N GLU A 39 -22.39 -4.91 -4.85
CA GLU A 39 -21.77 -5.83 -3.90
C GLU A 39 -20.28 -6.00 -4.24
N VAL A 40 -19.41 -5.97 -3.23
CA VAL A 40 -17.96 -5.96 -3.45
C VAL A 40 -17.32 -7.19 -2.81
N ASP A 41 -16.61 -7.96 -3.62
CA ASP A 41 -15.76 -9.06 -3.15
C ASP A 41 -14.30 -8.61 -3.21
N ILE A 42 -13.65 -8.48 -2.06
CA ILE A 42 -12.24 -8.12 -1.97
C ILE A 42 -11.42 -9.40 -1.87
N VAL A 43 -10.58 -9.64 -2.87
CA VAL A 43 -9.62 -10.76 -2.90
C VAL A 43 -8.25 -10.19 -2.54
N ALA A 44 -7.82 -10.42 -1.31
CA ALA A 44 -6.56 -9.87 -0.81
C ALA A 44 -5.75 -10.88 0.00
N ASN A 45 -4.45 -10.62 0.18
CA ASN A 45 -3.68 -11.43 1.14
C ASN A 45 -4.13 -11.08 2.56
N GLY A 46 -4.16 -12.09 3.44
CA GLY A 46 -4.41 -11.86 4.87
C GLY A 46 -3.34 -10.96 5.49
N GLY A 47 -3.69 -10.26 6.57
CA GLY A 47 -2.80 -9.30 7.21
C GLY A 47 -3.51 -8.45 8.26
N SER A 48 -3.37 -7.13 8.14
CA SER A 48 -3.93 -6.15 9.05
C SER A 48 -5.45 -6.04 8.85
N GLU A 49 -6.22 -5.85 9.93
CA GLU A 49 -7.67 -5.66 9.81
C GLU A 49 -7.98 -4.40 8.99
N PRO A 50 -8.72 -4.51 7.87
CA PRO A 50 -9.11 -3.35 7.10
C PRO A 50 -10.23 -2.59 7.82
N TYR A 51 -10.25 -1.27 7.65
CA TYR A 51 -11.32 -0.40 8.15
C TYR A 51 -12.71 -0.78 7.57
N LEU A 52 -12.71 -1.47 6.44
CA LEU A 52 -13.91 -1.93 5.73
C LEU A 52 -14.69 -3.06 6.40
N SER A 53 -14.12 -3.72 7.41
CA SER A 53 -14.65 -4.97 8.00
C SER A 53 -16.03 -4.83 8.66
N GLN A 54 -16.58 -3.61 8.72
CA GLN A 54 -17.86 -3.29 9.34
C GLN A 54 -19.03 -3.17 8.33
N ARG A 55 -18.86 -3.51 7.04
CA ARG A 55 -19.89 -3.33 6.01
C ARG A 55 -20.37 -4.67 5.44
N GLU A 56 -21.68 -4.93 5.53
CA GLU A 56 -22.32 -6.17 5.02
C GLU A 56 -22.19 -6.37 3.50
N SER A 57 -22.00 -5.30 2.73
CA SER A 57 -21.86 -5.37 1.27
C SER A 57 -20.44 -5.70 0.78
N ILE A 58 -19.50 -5.92 1.70
CA ILE A 58 -18.09 -6.17 1.41
C ILE A 58 -17.69 -7.53 1.97
N ASN A 59 -17.40 -8.48 1.08
CA ASN A 59 -16.89 -9.79 1.46
C ASN A 59 -15.38 -9.82 1.30
N LEU A 60 -14.67 -9.96 2.43
CA LEU A 60 -13.22 -10.12 2.42
C LEU A 60 -12.86 -11.60 2.25
N HIS A 61 -12.04 -11.89 1.25
CA HIS A 61 -11.53 -13.22 0.96
C HIS A 61 -10.02 -13.23 1.19
N PRO A 62 -9.56 -13.49 2.43
CA PRO A 62 -8.14 -13.55 2.73
C PRO A 62 -7.50 -14.75 2.02
N ARG A 63 -6.38 -14.49 1.34
CA ARG A 63 -5.54 -15.50 0.74
C ARG A 63 -4.36 -15.79 1.65
N ASP A 64 -4.13 -17.07 1.94
CA ASP A 64 -2.90 -17.51 2.57
C ASP A 64 -1.73 -17.32 1.59
N GLU A 65 -0.82 -16.41 1.94
CA GLU A 65 0.35 -16.09 1.13
C GLU A 65 1.45 -17.17 1.25
N LYS A 66 1.34 -18.05 2.25
CA LYS A 66 2.33 -19.09 2.57
C LYS A 66 2.23 -20.31 1.65
N VAL A 67 2.39 -20.11 0.34
CA VAL A 67 2.83 -21.21 -0.53
C VAL A 67 4.33 -21.38 -0.31
N GLN A 68 4.70 -22.05 0.78
CA GLN A 68 6.06 -22.54 0.96
C GLN A 68 6.20 -23.80 0.10
N LEU A 69 7.02 -23.73 -0.94
CA LEU A 69 7.45 -24.90 -1.69
C LEU A 69 8.46 -25.68 -0.83
N THR A 70 7.97 -26.29 0.26
CA THR A 70 8.78 -27.16 1.12
C THR A 70 9.09 -28.44 0.36
N GLY A 71 10.38 -28.76 0.18
CA GLY A 71 10.82 -30.02 -0.45
C GLY A 71 11.59 -29.87 -1.76
N ILE A 72 11.85 -28.65 -2.22
CA ILE A 72 12.58 -28.40 -3.47
C ILE A 72 13.98 -27.83 -3.18
N SER A 73 14.83 -28.60 -2.51
CA SER A 73 16.20 -28.17 -2.15
C SER A 73 17.20 -28.14 -3.32
N LYS A 74 16.79 -28.57 -4.52
CA LYS A 74 17.68 -28.75 -5.69
C LYS A 74 17.31 -27.94 -6.94
N ILE A 75 16.29 -27.09 -6.88
CA ILE A 75 15.91 -26.25 -8.03
C ILE A 75 16.67 -24.92 -7.96
N SER A 76 17.21 -24.47 -9.10
CA SER A 76 17.87 -23.17 -9.21
C SER A 76 16.90 -22.05 -8.80
N GLY A 77 17.41 -21.01 -8.13
CA GLY A 77 16.57 -19.94 -7.57
C GLY A 77 15.61 -19.30 -8.59
N ALA A 78 16.02 -19.18 -9.85
CA ALA A 78 15.17 -18.66 -10.92
C ALA A 78 13.97 -19.56 -11.25
N LEU A 79 14.18 -20.89 -11.33
CA LEU A 79 13.10 -21.83 -11.62
C LEU A 79 12.14 -21.95 -10.43
N ALA A 80 12.62 -21.80 -9.19
CA ALA A 80 11.76 -21.73 -8.01
C ALA A 80 10.83 -20.49 -8.04
N LEU A 81 11.33 -19.33 -8.46
CA LEU A 81 10.52 -18.12 -8.63
C LEU A 81 9.47 -18.28 -9.74
N LEU A 82 9.83 -18.86 -10.88
CA LEU A 82 8.88 -19.15 -11.96
C LEU A 82 7.80 -20.14 -11.51
N LEU A 83 8.18 -21.21 -10.81
CA LEU A 83 7.22 -22.18 -10.28
C LEU A 83 6.29 -21.53 -9.26
N LYS A 84 6.82 -20.69 -8.36
CA LYS A 84 6.01 -19.93 -7.41
C LYS A 84 5.00 -19.03 -8.14
N ALA A 85 5.43 -18.29 -9.16
CA ALA A 85 4.54 -17.45 -9.96
C ALA A 85 3.47 -18.28 -10.71
N ALA A 86 3.82 -19.45 -11.25
CA ALA A 86 2.87 -20.35 -11.92
C ALA A 86 1.84 -20.93 -10.93
N VAL A 87 2.26 -21.37 -9.75
CA VAL A 87 1.34 -21.83 -8.70
C VAL A 87 0.45 -20.68 -8.25
N GLN A 88 1.00 -19.48 -8.06
CA GLN A 88 0.23 -18.30 -7.70
C GLN A 88 -0.81 -17.94 -8.76
N PHE A 89 -0.45 -18.04 -10.04
CA PHE A 89 -1.34 -17.85 -11.19
C PHE A 89 -2.53 -18.83 -11.14
N ILE A 90 -2.25 -20.13 -11.05
CA ILE A 90 -3.27 -21.19 -11.05
C ILE A 90 -4.23 -20.99 -9.88
N LEU A 91 -3.70 -20.79 -8.68
CA LEU A 91 -4.51 -20.56 -7.48
C LEU A 91 -5.36 -19.30 -7.61
N LEU A 92 -4.81 -18.22 -8.16
CA LEU A 92 -5.56 -16.96 -8.33
C LEU A 92 -6.70 -17.14 -9.35
N VAL A 93 -6.43 -17.74 -10.50
CA VAL A 93 -7.46 -18.01 -11.52
C VAL A 93 -8.57 -18.89 -10.95
N TRP A 94 -8.20 -19.97 -10.24
CA TRP A 94 -9.18 -20.86 -9.61
C TRP A 94 -10.04 -20.10 -8.59
N PHE A 95 -9.41 -19.28 -7.74
CA PHE A 95 -10.13 -18.48 -6.75
C PHE A 95 -11.11 -17.52 -7.41
N LEU A 96 -10.66 -16.72 -8.39
CA LEU A 96 -11.48 -15.72 -9.08
C LEU A 96 -12.62 -16.35 -9.91
N CYS A 97 -12.46 -17.59 -10.38
CA CYS A 97 -13.46 -18.27 -11.19
C CYS A 97 -14.47 -19.08 -10.36
N PHE A 98 -14.03 -19.69 -9.26
CA PHE A 98 -14.83 -20.70 -8.54
C PHE A 98 -15.16 -20.35 -7.09
N LYS A 99 -14.37 -19.50 -6.41
CA LYS A 99 -14.62 -19.16 -5.00
C LYS A 99 -15.51 -17.93 -4.83
N ILE A 100 -15.38 -16.95 -5.72
CA ILE A 100 -16.21 -15.75 -5.69
C ILE A 100 -17.39 -15.85 -6.68
N PRO A 101 -18.54 -15.21 -6.39
CA PRO A 101 -19.63 -15.12 -7.35
C PRO A 101 -19.20 -14.35 -8.60
N ARG A 102 -19.93 -14.48 -9.71
CA ARG A 102 -19.55 -13.86 -10.99
C ARG A 102 -19.59 -12.32 -10.86
N PRO A 103 -18.46 -11.61 -11.01
CA PRO A 103 -18.48 -10.16 -10.98
C PRO A 103 -18.84 -9.60 -12.35
N TYR A 104 -19.37 -8.38 -12.36
CA TYR A 104 -19.52 -7.53 -13.52
C TYR A 104 -18.17 -6.91 -13.94
N VAL A 105 -17.32 -6.59 -12.95
CA VAL A 105 -16.02 -5.96 -13.15
C VAL A 105 -14.99 -6.49 -12.14
N PHE A 106 -13.77 -6.70 -12.61
CA PHE A 106 -12.56 -6.87 -11.82
C PHE A 106 -11.79 -5.55 -11.79
N VAL A 107 -11.43 -5.08 -10.60
CA VAL A 107 -10.53 -3.94 -10.39
C VAL A 107 -9.28 -4.47 -9.71
N VAL A 108 -8.14 -4.43 -10.40
CA VAL A 108 -6.88 -4.97 -9.88
C VAL A 108 -5.90 -3.86 -9.50
N GLN A 109 -5.29 -3.98 -8.31
CA GLN A 109 -4.17 -3.14 -7.91
C GLN A 109 -2.88 -3.59 -8.62
N ASN A 110 -2.17 -2.68 -9.27
CA ASN A 110 -0.82 -2.90 -9.78
C ASN A 110 0.19 -2.00 -9.06
N PRO A 111 1.31 -2.53 -8.51
CA PRO A 111 1.78 -3.93 -8.50
C PRO A 111 1.20 -4.81 -7.35
N PRO A 112 1.49 -6.13 -7.29
CA PRO A 112 2.36 -6.91 -8.19
C PRO A 112 1.69 -7.25 -9.52
N SER A 113 2.43 -7.18 -10.62
CA SER A 113 1.90 -7.40 -11.97
C SER A 113 1.90 -8.87 -12.37
N VAL A 114 3.01 -9.56 -12.12
CA VAL A 114 3.19 -11.00 -12.39
C VAL A 114 2.89 -11.78 -11.11
N PRO A 115 2.01 -12.80 -11.14
CA PRO A 115 1.18 -13.27 -12.25
C PRO A 115 -0.21 -12.59 -12.35
N THR A 116 -0.46 -11.60 -11.50
CA THR A 116 -1.78 -11.01 -11.23
C THR A 116 -2.53 -10.56 -12.47
N LEU A 117 -1.93 -9.70 -13.31
CA LEU A 117 -2.64 -9.12 -14.46
C LEU A 117 -3.07 -10.20 -15.45
N ALA A 118 -2.22 -11.21 -15.66
CA ALA A 118 -2.55 -12.36 -16.49
C ALA A 118 -3.70 -13.19 -15.90
N ALA A 119 -3.64 -13.47 -14.60
CA ALA A 119 -4.66 -14.26 -13.91
C ALA A 119 -6.03 -13.56 -13.92
N VAL A 120 -6.06 -12.26 -13.60
CA VAL A 120 -7.28 -11.47 -13.61
C VAL A 120 -7.81 -11.31 -15.03
N LYS A 121 -6.95 -11.08 -16.03
CA LYS A 121 -7.40 -11.00 -17.43
C LYS A 121 -8.04 -12.30 -17.89
N LEU A 122 -7.42 -13.45 -17.58
CA LEU A 122 -7.96 -14.76 -17.91
C LEU A 122 -9.30 -15.00 -17.21
N ALA A 123 -9.39 -14.73 -15.91
CA ALA A 123 -10.63 -14.84 -15.15
C ALA A 123 -11.73 -13.91 -15.71
N SER A 124 -11.38 -12.68 -16.06
CA SER A 124 -12.29 -11.70 -16.67
C SER A 124 -12.85 -12.20 -17.99
N TRP A 125 -12.03 -12.83 -18.83
CA TRP A 125 -12.46 -13.43 -20.08
C TRP A 125 -13.37 -14.65 -19.85
N LEU A 126 -12.96 -15.60 -19.00
CA LEU A 126 -13.76 -16.79 -18.65
C LEU A 126 -15.12 -16.43 -18.03
N ARG A 127 -15.15 -15.33 -17.28
CA ARG A 127 -16.32 -14.85 -16.54
C ARG A 127 -17.03 -13.71 -17.25
N GLY A 128 -16.69 -13.38 -18.50
CA GLY A 128 -17.29 -12.28 -19.28
C GLY A 128 -17.49 -10.99 -18.46
N ALA A 129 -16.49 -10.64 -17.66
CA ALA A 129 -16.45 -9.46 -16.81
C ALA A 129 -15.52 -8.41 -17.42
N LYS A 130 -15.64 -7.16 -16.98
CA LYS A 130 -14.72 -6.07 -17.34
C LYS A 130 -13.43 -6.15 -16.54
N PHE A 131 -12.30 -5.86 -17.18
CA PHE A 131 -10.97 -5.87 -16.55
C PHE A 131 -10.44 -4.44 -16.42
N ILE A 132 -10.36 -3.93 -15.20
CA ILE A 132 -9.83 -2.59 -14.90
C ILE A 132 -8.53 -2.70 -14.10
N VAL A 133 -7.49 -1.97 -14.52
CA VAL A 133 -6.20 -1.92 -13.83
C VAL A 133 -6.02 -0.57 -13.15
N ASP A 134 -5.72 -0.59 -11.87
CA ASP A 134 -5.34 0.60 -11.11
C ASP A 134 -3.81 0.65 -10.92
N TRP A 135 -3.16 1.59 -11.61
CA TRP A 135 -1.71 1.77 -11.65
C TRP A 135 -1.22 2.65 -10.50
N HIS A 136 -0.46 2.06 -9.58
CA HIS A 136 0.11 2.77 -8.42
C HIS A 136 1.60 3.01 -8.59
N LYS A 137 2.30 1.98 -9.08
CA LYS A 137 3.71 1.99 -9.45
C LYS A 137 3.88 1.08 -10.68
N PHE A 138 5.01 1.20 -11.34
CA PHE A 138 5.41 0.24 -12.36
C PHE A 138 6.27 -0.85 -11.71
N GLY A 139 5.86 -2.12 -11.83
CA GLY A 139 6.61 -3.23 -11.25
C GLY A 139 8.00 -3.39 -11.87
N TYR A 140 8.16 -3.10 -13.16
CA TYR A 140 9.45 -3.17 -13.85
C TYR A 140 10.44 -2.13 -13.30
N THR A 141 9.99 -0.93 -12.93
CA THR A 141 10.90 0.08 -12.35
C THR A 141 11.37 -0.34 -10.97
N LEU A 142 10.47 -0.90 -10.14
CA LEU A 142 10.82 -1.46 -8.82
C LEU A 142 11.84 -2.60 -8.96
N LEU A 143 11.61 -3.52 -9.90
CA LEU A 143 12.56 -4.61 -10.16
C LEU A 143 13.91 -4.09 -10.67
N GLY A 144 13.88 -3.01 -11.46
CA GLY A 144 15.06 -2.32 -11.98
C GLY A 144 15.91 -1.62 -10.93
N LEU A 145 15.33 -1.24 -9.77
CA LEU A 145 16.11 -0.73 -8.64
C LEU A 145 16.98 -1.82 -8.02
N SER A 146 16.48 -3.06 -7.94
CA SER A 146 17.23 -4.18 -7.34
C SER A 146 18.21 -4.86 -8.30
N HIS A 147 17.87 -4.98 -9.59
CA HIS A 147 18.66 -5.76 -10.56
C HIS A 147 19.37 -4.89 -11.63
N GLY A 148 19.08 -3.59 -11.67
CA GLY A 148 19.54 -2.67 -12.71
C GLY A 148 18.58 -2.61 -13.91
N ARG A 149 18.38 -1.39 -14.44
CA ARG A 149 17.40 -1.11 -15.52
C ARG A 149 17.68 -1.87 -16.83
N SER A 150 18.93 -2.18 -17.11
CA SER A 150 19.35 -2.85 -18.35
C SER A 150 19.17 -4.38 -18.31
N HIS A 151 18.84 -4.94 -17.14
CA HIS A 151 18.73 -6.38 -16.94
C HIS A 151 17.59 -6.98 -17.78
N ILE A 152 17.81 -8.16 -18.38
CA ILE A 152 16.85 -8.79 -19.29
C ILE A 152 15.50 -9.07 -18.60
N ILE A 153 15.53 -9.50 -17.33
CA ILE A 153 14.31 -9.77 -16.55
C ILE A 153 13.46 -8.49 -16.40
N VAL A 154 14.08 -7.33 -16.23
CA VAL A 154 13.37 -6.03 -16.13
C VAL A 154 12.67 -5.70 -17.44
N LYS A 155 13.32 -5.95 -18.58
CA LYS A 155 12.70 -5.79 -19.91
C LYS A 155 11.53 -6.75 -20.13
N ILE A 156 11.68 -8.01 -19.71
CA ILE A 156 10.58 -8.99 -19.77
C ILE A 156 9.41 -8.54 -18.91
N TYR A 157 9.68 -8.06 -17.68
CA TYR A 157 8.65 -7.55 -16.78
C TYR A 157 7.94 -6.32 -17.37
N PHE A 158 8.69 -5.39 -17.96
CA PHE A 158 8.14 -4.23 -18.68
C PHE A 158 7.16 -4.65 -19.78
N TRP A 159 7.57 -5.60 -20.64
CA TRP A 159 6.71 -6.09 -21.71
C TRP A 159 5.48 -6.83 -21.19
N PHE A 160 5.62 -7.60 -20.10
CA PHE A 160 4.50 -8.25 -19.44
C PHE A 160 3.46 -7.22 -18.94
N GLU A 161 3.91 -6.20 -18.19
CA GLU A 161 3.05 -5.13 -17.68
C GLU A 161 2.36 -4.39 -18.82
N LYS A 162 3.13 -4.00 -19.84
CA LYS A 162 2.60 -3.28 -21.00
C LYS A 162 1.55 -4.11 -21.74
N TYR A 163 1.85 -5.38 -22.03
CA TYR A 163 0.94 -6.27 -22.75
C TYR A 163 -0.39 -6.46 -22.03
N PHE A 164 -0.37 -6.89 -20.76
CA PHE A 164 -1.62 -7.09 -20.02
C PHE A 164 -2.31 -5.77 -19.66
N GLY A 165 -1.56 -4.69 -19.48
CA GLY A 165 -2.11 -3.36 -19.30
C GLY A 165 -2.93 -2.88 -20.49
N GLN A 166 -2.47 -3.12 -21.72
CA GLN A 166 -3.19 -2.78 -22.94
C GLN A 166 -4.47 -3.60 -23.13
N MET A 167 -4.57 -4.78 -22.50
CA MET A 167 -5.76 -5.63 -22.57
C MET A 167 -6.87 -5.22 -21.59
N ALA A 168 -6.66 -4.18 -20.78
CA ALA A 168 -7.64 -3.67 -19.84
C ALA A 168 -8.78 -2.92 -20.55
N ASP A 169 -10.01 -3.13 -20.09
CA ASP A 169 -11.19 -2.38 -20.52
C ASP A 169 -11.19 -0.94 -19.97
N GLY A 170 -10.42 -0.69 -18.90
CA GLY A 170 -10.25 0.63 -18.30
C GLY A 170 -9.02 0.68 -17.40
N ALA A 171 -8.53 1.88 -17.13
CA ALA A 171 -7.36 2.07 -16.28
C ALA A 171 -7.49 3.31 -15.38
N PHE A 172 -7.00 3.19 -14.16
CA PHE A 172 -6.80 4.29 -13.21
C PHE A 172 -5.30 4.49 -12.95
N CYS A 173 -4.90 5.68 -12.52
CA CYS A 173 -3.53 5.94 -12.13
C CYS A 173 -3.45 7.02 -11.04
N VAL A 174 -2.38 6.98 -10.25
CA VAL A 174 -2.16 7.88 -9.10
C VAL A 174 -1.77 9.32 -9.47
N THR A 175 -1.17 9.54 -10.65
CA THR A 175 -0.63 10.86 -11.02
C THR A 175 -0.81 11.18 -12.51
N LYS A 176 -0.82 12.48 -12.84
CA LYS A 176 -0.79 12.96 -14.24
C LYS A 176 0.47 12.52 -14.99
N ALA A 177 1.62 12.45 -14.31
CA ALA A 177 2.86 11.97 -14.91
C ALA A 177 2.73 10.51 -15.35
N MET A 178 2.20 9.65 -14.48
CA MET A 178 1.92 8.25 -14.83
C MET A 178 0.86 8.12 -15.93
N GLN A 179 -0.19 8.96 -15.91
CA GLN A 179 -1.18 9.01 -16.99
C GLN A 179 -0.53 9.30 -18.34
N HIS A 180 0.38 10.28 -18.37
CA HIS A 180 1.09 10.67 -19.59
C HIS A 180 1.99 9.54 -20.10
N GLU A 181 2.74 8.89 -19.20
CA GLU A 181 3.57 7.72 -19.53
C GLU A 181 2.72 6.57 -20.13
N LEU A 182 1.62 6.23 -19.47
CA LEU A 182 0.67 5.21 -19.93
C LEU A 182 0.09 5.56 -21.30
N ALA A 183 -0.31 6.81 -21.52
CA ALA A 183 -0.91 7.25 -22.77
C ALA A 183 0.09 7.26 -23.94
N GLN A 184 1.26 7.88 -23.74
CA GLN A 184 2.23 8.10 -24.82
C GLN A 184 3.05 6.84 -25.14
N ASN A 185 3.53 6.13 -24.12
CA ASN A 185 4.48 5.04 -24.31
C ASN A 185 3.81 3.66 -24.33
N TRP A 186 2.63 3.53 -23.70
CA TRP A 186 1.93 2.26 -23.55
C TRP A 186 0.61 2.23 -24.33
N GLY A 187 0.11 3.36 -24.82
CA GLY A 187 -1.18 3.43 -25.50
C GLY A 187 -2.38 3.14 -24.59
N ILE A 188 -2.21 3.30 -23.27
CA ILE A 188 -3.24 3.04 -22.27
C ILE A 188 -3.86 4.36 -21.83
N ARG A 189 -5.16 4.53 -22.04
CA ARG A 189 -5.90 5.70 -21.57
C ARG A 189 -6.36 5.50 -20.12
N ALA A 190 -5.56 5.99 -19.17
CA ALA A 190 -5.91 5.96 -17.76
C ALA A 190 -6.62 7.25 -17.31
N LYS A 191 -7.47 7.15 -16.27
CA LYS A 191 -8.01 8.30 -15.54
C LYS A 191 -7.20 8.52 -14.26
N VAL A 192 -6.79 9.76 -14.00
CA VAL A 192 -6.09 10.10 -12.76
C VAL A 192 -7.08 10.12 -11.61
N LEU A 193 -6.79 9.35 -10.56
CA LEU A 193 -7.45 9.40 -9.27
C LEU A 193 -6.35 9.61 -8.24
N TYR A 194 -6.37 10.76 -7.57
CA TYR A 194 -5.40 11.06 -6.54
C TYR A 194 -5.79 10.39 -5.23
N ASP A 195 -4.80 9.96 -4.46
CA ASP A 195 -5.03 9.43 -3.13
C ASP A 195 -5.37 10.58 -2.17
N GLN A 196 -6.41 10.37 -1.37
CA GLN A 196 -6.84 11.27 -0.31
C GLN A 196 -6.81 10.50 1.01
N SER A 197 -6.41 11.16 2.09
CA SER A 197 -6.42 10.55 3.42
C SER A 197 -7.86 10.15 3.81
N PRO A 198 -8.10 8.91 4.28
CA PRO A 198 -9.38 8.50 4.85
C PRO A 198 -9.91 9.47 5.88
N ASP A 199 -11.25 9.61 5.94
CA ASP A 199 -11.92 10.48 6.92
C ASP A 199 -11.61 10.07 8.38
N PHE A 200 -11.16 8.83 8.59
CA PHE A 200 -10.70 8.36 9.91
C PHE A 200 -9.28 8.86 10.26
N PHE A 201 -8.52 9.42 9.33
CA PHE A 201 -7.27 10.11 9.67
C PHE A 201 -7.63 11.43 10.34
N HIS A 202 -7.37 11.48 11.64
CA HIS A 202 -7.49 12.69 12.44
C HIS A 202 -6.15 13.00 13.12
N PRO A 203 -5.93 14.25 13.56
CA PRO A 203 -4.85 14.56 14.46
C PRO A 203 -4.93 13.65 15.70
N ALA A 204 -3.86 12.92 16.00
CA ALA A 204 -3.80 12.07 17.17
C ALA A 204 -3.87 12.91 18.45
N SER A 205 -4.68 12.44 19.41
CA SER A 205 -4.76 12.99 20.77
C SER A 205 -3.42 12.86 21.51
N LEU A 206 -3.23 13.63 22.58
CA LEU A 206 -2.02 13.54 23.40
C LEU A 206 -1.83 12.14 24.01
N MET A 207 -2.92 11.49 24.39
CA MET A 207 -2.91 10.12 24.90
C MET A 207 -2.44 9.11 23.85
N GLU A 208 -2.98 9.20 22.63
CA GLU A 208 -2.56 8.33 21.51
C GLU A 208 -1.09 8.56 21.15
N LYS A 209 -0.63 9.82 21.14
CA LYS A 209 0.77 10.18 20.93
C LYS A 209 1.66 9.57 22.01
N HIS A 210 1.30 9.74 23.29
CA HIS A 210 2.05 9.15 24.40
C HIS A 210 2.14 7.63 24.27
N GLY A 211 1.01 6.95 24.05
CA GLY A 211 0.98 5.51 23.85
C GLY A 211 1.82 5.04 22.66
N LEU A 212 1.85 5.79 21.55
CA LEU A 212 2.72 5.51 20.41
C LEU A 212 4.21 5.65 20.80
N PHE A 213 4.60 6.76 21.41
CA PHE A 213 6.00 7.02 21.77
C PHE A 213 6.50 6.14 22.90
N SER A 214 5.63 5.66 23.80
CA SER A 214 5.96 4.61 24.76
C SER A 214 6.33 3.31 24.06
N ARG A 215 5.58 2.89 23.03
CA ARG A 215 5.90 1.69 22.24
C ARG A 215 7.18 1.85 21.41
N LEU A 216 7.44 3.05 20.91
CA LEU A 216 8.62 3.34 20.08
C LEU A 216 9.87 3.73 20.89
N GLY A 217 9.75 3.92 22.21
CA GLY A 217 10.77 4.52 23.06
C GLY A 217 12.14 3.85 22.91
N ASN A 218 12.19 2.53 23.03
CA ASN A 218 13.44 1.76 22.91
C ASN A 218 14.11 1.90 21.54
N SER A 219 13.32 1.91 20.46
CA SER A 219 13.84 2.06 19.09
C SER A 219 14.41 3.45 18.86
N ILE A 220 13.72 4.48 19.35
CA ILE A 220 14.16 5.88 19.22
C ILE A 220 15.45 6.09 20.02
N CYS A 221 15.50 5.61 21.27
CA CYS A 221 16.65 5.83 22.14
C CYS A 221 17.91 5.12 21.63
N SER A 222 17.76 3.90 21.13
CA SER A 222 18.85 3.15 20.50
C SER A 222 19.42 3.90 19.27
N ALA A 223 18.55 4.50 18.44
CA ALA A 223 18.97 5.24 17.25
C ALA A 223 19.64 6.58 17.56
N MET A 224 19.25 7.27 18.64
CA MET A 224 19.81 8.57 19.02
C MET A 224 21.20 8.48 19.68
N GLY A 225 21.67 7.25 19.96
CA GLY A 225 22.83 6.99 20.79
C GLY A 225 22.50 7.28 22.26
N ASN A 226 22.69 6.28 23.13
CA ASN A 226 22.30 6.31 24.53
C ASN A 226 22.73 7.60 25.27
N ALA A 227 23.80 8.27 24.83
CA ALA A 227 24.33 9.51 25.39
C ALA A 227 23.44 10.76 25.21
N LYS A 228 22.59 10.87 24.18
CA LYS A 228 21.68 12.02 23.97
C LYS A 228 20.31 11.84 24.62
N CYS A 229 19.98 10.63 25.03
CA CYS A 229 18.79 10.34 25.81
C CYS A 229 19.00 10.55 27.33
N ILE A 230 20.19 10.99 27.78
CA ILE A 230 20.57 11.09 29.21
C ILE A 230 19.90 12.26 29.96
N SER A 231 19.01 13.04 29.33
CA SER A 231 18.04 13.84 30.11
C SER A 231 16.77 13.04 30.49
N VAL A 232 16.69 11.79 30.06
CA VAL A 232 15.74 10.80 30.55
C VAL A 232 16.47 10.08 31.67
N GLU A 233 16.24 10.52 32.91
CA GLU A 233 16.57 9.78 34.12
C GLU A 233 16.29 8.29 33.91
N GLU A 234 17.14 7.43 34.48
CA GLU A 234 17.05 5.97 34.50
C GLU A 234 15.67 5.49 35.01
N VAL A 235 14.64 5.58 34.18
CA VAL A 235 13.28 5.11 34.49
C VAL A 235 12.64 4.66 33.17
N TRP A 236 13.13 3.55 32.62
CA TRP A 236 12.45 2.82 31.53
C TRP A 236 11.84 1.53 32.05
N GLU A 237 11.13 1.60 33.17
CA GLU A 237 10.16 0.58 33.54
C GLU A 237 8.74 1.14 33.71
N ASP A 238 8.58 2.46 33.83
CA ASP A 238 7.26 3.07 34.01
C ASP A 238 6.75 3.70 32.70
N MET A 239 5.56 3.29 32.26
CA MET A 239 4.82 3.85 31.10
C MET A 239 4.45 5.34 31.26
N SER A 240 4.96 6.00 32.30
CA SER A 240 4.67 7.39 32.65
C SER A 240 5.49 8.40 31.86
N ILE A 241 6.65 8.05 31.27
CA ILE A 241 7.53 9.05 30.63
C ILE A 241 7.96 8.62 29.23
N THR A 242 7.88 9.54 28.26
CA THR A 242 8.46 9.40 26.91
C THR A 242 9.41 10.56 26.61
N VAL A 243 10.09 10.49 25.46
CA VAL A 243 10.94 11.60 24.97
C VAL A 243 10.13 12.87 24.70
N PHE A 244 8.83 12.76 24.41
CA PHE A 244 7.98 13.89 24.03
C PHE A 244 7.02 14.37 25.13
N ALA A 245 6.62 13.48 26.04
CA ALA A 245 5.55 13.74 27.01
C ALA A 245 5.74 12.98 28.33
N SER A 246 5.08 13.44 29.38
CA SER A 246 4.95 12.76 30.68
C SER A 246 3.47 12.59 31.03
N LYS A 247 3.14 11.46 31.64
CA LYS A 247 1.81 11.11 32.13
C LYS A 247 1.80 11.19 33.65
N ILE A 248 0.94 12.03 34.21
CA ILE A 248 0.75 12.24 35.65
C ILE A 248 -0.75 12.09 35.91
N ASP A 249 -1.15 11.19 36.82
CA ASP A 249 -2.55 10.97 37.22
C ASP A 249 -3.53 10.84 36.04
N ASP A 250 -3.18 10.00 35.06
CA ASP A 250 -3.94 9.77 33.82
C ASP A 250 -4.04 10.94 32.83
N GLU A 251 -3.44 12.09 33.12
CA GLU A 251 -3.29 13.19 32.18
C GLU A 251 -1.90 13.23 31.54
N VAL A 252 -1.83 13.63 30.27
CA VAL A 252 -0.59 13.66 29.48
C VAL A 252 -0.19 15.11 29.19
N PHE A 253 1.04 15.45 29.55
CA PHE A 253 1.64 16.78 29.36
C PHE A 253 2.84 16.70 28.43
N LEU A 254 2.95 17.63 27.49
CA LEU A 254 4.10 17.73 26.60
C LEU A 254 5.31 18.32 27.34
N LYS A 255 6.50 17.73 27.14
CA LYS A 255 7.74 18.27 27.69
C LYS A 255 8.13 19.57 26.96
N SER A 256 8.60 20.56 27.72
CA SER A 256 9.06 21.85 27.18
C SER A 256 10.33 21.70 26.33
N ASN A 257 11.21 20.76 26.69
CA ASN A 257 12.49 20.46 26.02
C ASN A 257 12.41 19.26 25.07
N ARG A 258 11.21 18.89 24.60
CA ARG A 258 11.04 17.76 23.68
C ARG A 258 11.74 18.03 22.33
N PRO A 259 12.29 17.00 21.68
CA PRO A 259 12.84 17.16 20.34
C PRO A 259 11.74 17.46 19.32
N ALA A 260 12.12 18.06 18.20
CA ALA A 260 11.25 18.13 17.03
C ALA A 260 11.18 16.77 16.35
N LEU A 261 9.97 16.32 16.01
CA LEU A 261 9.75 15.13 15.19
C LEU A 261 9.31 15.55 13.80
N VAL A 262 10.12 15.22 12.81
CA VAL A 262 9.74 15.35 11.40
C VAL A 262 9.35 13.97 10.90
N VAL A 263 8.12 13.86 10.41
CA VAL A 263 7.62 12.64 9.76
C VAL A 263 7.43 12.98 8.29
N SER A 264 8.04 12.17 7.43
CA SER A 264 7.73 12.21 6.01
C SER A 264 6.82 11.04 5.64
N SER A 265 5.94 11.25 4.67
CA SER A 265 5.14 10.20 4.05
C SER A 265 5.96 9.28 3.15
N THR A 266 7.22 9.64 2.90
CA THR A 266 8.20 8.87 2.13
C THR A 266 9.00 7.94 3.06
N SER A 267 9.34 6.76 2.59
CA SER A 267 10.26 5.83 3.24
C SER A 267 11.73 6.23 3.05
N TRP A 268 12.62 5.87 3.97
CA TRP A 268 14.07 6.03 3.77
C TRP A 268 14.60 4.93 2.84
N THR A 269 14.20 4.97 1.58
CA THR A 269 14.60 4.02 0.53
C THR A 269 15.40 4.74 -0.55
N LEU A 270 16.20 3.99 -1.32
CA LEU A 270 17.08 4.56 -2.34
C LEU A 270 16.34 5.35 -3.44
N ASP A 271 15.02 5.19 -3.58
CA ASP A 271 14.17 5.94 -4.50
C ASP A 271 13.69 7.30 -3.96
N GLU A 272 13.97 7.64 -2.69
CA GLU A 272 13.51 8.87 -2.04
C GLU A 272 14.67 9.63 -1.38
N ASP A 273 14.96 10.86 -1.85
CA ASP A 273 16.09 11.67 -1.36
C ASP A 273 15.66 12.61 -0.22
N PHE A 274 15.94 12.18 1.01
CA PHE A 274 15.68 12.98 2.22
C PHE A 274 16.65 14.15 2.41
N SER A 275 17.75 14.21 1.65
CA SER A 275 18.73 15.28 1.76
C SER A 275 18.11 16.63 1.45
N ILE A 276 17.12 16.69 0.56
CA ILE A 276 16.40 17.91 0.20
C ILE A 276 15.71 18.54 1.42
N LEU A 277 15.07 17.73 2.28
CA LEU A 277 14.42 18.22 3.50
C LEU A 277 15.45 18.70 4.53
N LEU A 278 16.56 17.97 4.67
CA LEU A 278 17.63 18.34 5.59
C LEU A 278 18.32 19.63 5.14
N GLU A 279 18.62 19.76 3.85
CA GLU A 279 19.18 20.98 3.25
C GLU A 279 18.24 22.17 3.45
N ALA A 280 16.93 22.01 3.21
CA ALA A 280 15.96 23.06 3.46
C ALA A 280 15.93 23.49 4.95
N ALA A 281 16.04 22.55 5.88
CA ALA A 281 16.10 22.85 7.31
C ALA A 281 17.41 23.59 7.68
N LEU A 282 18.55 23.19 7.12
CA LEU A 282 19.82 23.88 7.31
C LEU A 282 19.81 25.30 6.73
N MET A 283 19.20 25.49 5.55
CA MET A 283 19.00 26.83 4.96
C MET A 283 18.11 27.72 5.84
N TYR A 284 17.06 27.14 6.45
CA TYR A 284 16.22 27.89 7.38
C TYR A 284 17.01 28.36 8.61
N GLU A 285 17.73 27.44 9.26
CA GLU A 285 18.54 27.73 10.46
C GLU A 285 19.57 28.84 10.20
N THR A 286 20.32 28.71 9.11
CA THR A 286 21.34 29.71 8.71
C THR A 286 20.73 31.07 8.38
N THR A 287 19.49 31.13 7.90
CA THR A 287 18.80 32.40 7.64
C THR A 287 18.29 33.04 8.93
N THR A 288 17.82 32.24 9.89
CA THR A 288 17.37 32.74 11.20
C THR A 288 18.52 33.25 12.06
N ASP A 289 19.71 32.64 12.00
CA ASP A 289 20.90 33.10 12.73
C ASP A 289 21.37 34.50 12.27
N VAL A 290 21.22 34.81 10.98
CA VAL A 290 21.52 36.15 10.44
C VAL A 290 20.50 37.20 10.91
N SER A 291 19.28 36.77 11.22
CA SER A 291 18.19 37.66 11.64
C SER A 291 18.26 38.03 13.13
N LEU A 292 19.00 37.27 13.94
CA LEU A 292 19.20 37.49 15.38
C LEU A 292 20.50 38.26 15.71
N GLN A 293 21.27 38.64 14.69
CA GLN A 293 22.49 39.46 14.82
C GLN A 293 22.30 40.93 14.39
N LEU A 294 21.06 41.37 14.13
CA LEU A 294 20.66 42.77 13.89
C LEU A 294 19.78 43.27 15.04
#